data_AF-V5ID09-F1
#
_entry.id   AF-V5ID09-F1
#
_cell.length_a   1.000
_cell.length_b   1.000
_cell.length_c   1.000
_cell.angle_alpha   90.00
_cell.angle_beta   90.00
_cell.angle_gamma   90.00
#
_symmetry.space_group_name_H-M   'P 1'
#
loop_
_entity.id
_entity.type
_entity.pdbx_description
1 polymer ?
#
loop_
_entity_poly.entity_id
_entity_poly.type
_entity_poly.pdbx_seq_one_letter_code
_entity_poly.pdbx_strand_id
1 'polypeptide(L)'
;MRTTVLIFMFSAIMMLGISEGAPKNPRRGTSHHRASSPVKKNNTNHDFHQLCRKAHNHYRAKHHALPLKSNTTLYLLARGWAKKLAIQDDPKNVTHRPGKGLGENIYWMTRSQPPYEKYATLAVEAWYKESENYTYSPGGYSPDTAHFTQLVWKSTTEVGCGYNVSNSGTIYVVCNYRPQGNIDGKYQENVLPPSSNVKSYMPPQIKNDLFLL
;
A
#
# COMPACT_ATOMS: atom_id res chain seq x y z
N MET A 1 15.79 31.59 -39.40
CA MET A 1 16.43 30.84 -40.51
C MET A 1 17.90 31.25 -40.55
N ARG A 2 18.85 30.30 -40.74
CA ARG A 2 20.26 30.41 -41.25
C ARG A 2 21.09 31.69 -40.87
N THR A 3 22.37 31.65 -40.46
CA THR A 3 23.45 30.64 -40.68
C THR A 3 24.62 30.81 -39.69
N THR A 4 25.43 29.75 -39.61
CA THR A 4 26.73 29.51 -38.95
C THR A 4 27.79 30.63 -38.95
N VAL A 5 28.52 30.75 -37.83
CA VAL A 5 29.88 31.32 -37.64
C VAL A 5 30.47 30.60 -36.40
N LEU A 6 31.68 30.04 -36.30
CA LEU A 6 32.77 29.59 -37.19
C LEU A 6 33.75 28.83 -36.25
N ILE A 7 34.45 27.79 -36.74
CA ILE A 7 35.41 27.01 -35.95
C ILE A 7 36.81 27.62 -36.10
N PHE A 8 37.56 27.78 -35.00
CA PHE A 8 39.04 27.80 -35.05
C PHE A 8 39.65 27.03 -33.88
N MET A 9 40.47 26.04 -34.23
CA MET A 9 41.34 25.24 -33.35
C MET A 9 42.77 25.81 -33.34
N PHE A 10 43.69 25.15 -32.62
CA PHE A 10 45.14 25.44 -32.46
C PHE A 10 45.43 26.62 -31.51
N SER A 11 46.45 26.59 -30.62
CA SER A 11 47.45 25.58 -30.20
C SER A 11 47.99 26.03 -28.81
N ALA A 12 48.83 25.33 -28.03
CA ALA A 12 49.78 24.26 -28.32
C ALA A 12 50.04 23.35 -27.09
N ILE A 13 50.69 22.21 -27.33
CA ILE A 13 51.19 21.26 -26.33
C ILE A 13 52.67 21.54 -26.04
N MET A 14 53.14 21.36 -24.81
CA MET A 14 54.58 21.19 -24.54
C MET A 14 54.89 20.02 -23.60
N MET A 15 55.83 19.20 -24.05
CA MET A 15 56.49 18.06 -23.38
C MET A 15 57.95 18.47 -23.06
N LEU A 16 58.72 17.88 -22.14
CA LEU A 16 58.54 16.75 -21.21
C LEU A 16 59.55 16.93 -20.05
N GLY A 17 59.45 16.19 -18.94
CA GLY A 17 60.50 16.17 -17.90
C GLY A 17 60.34 15.05 -16.88
N ILE A 18 61.35 14.19 -16.76
CA ILE A 18 61.41 13.01 -15.87
C ILE A 18 62.51 13.22 -14.83
N SER A 19 62.28 12.84 -13.56
CA SER A 19 63.33 12.32 -12.67
C SER A 19 62.73 11.58 -11.46
N GLU A 20 63.39 10.51 -11.02
CA GLU A 20 63.02 9.70 -9.85
C GLU A 20 63.68 10.22 -8.56
N GLY A 21 63.17 9.78 -7.39
CA GLY A 21 63.88 9.95 -6.12
C GLY A 21 63.00 9.74 -4.88
N ALA A 22 63.19 8.63 -4.16
CA ALA A 22 62.60 8.38 -2.84
C ALA A 22 63.70 8.18 -1.79
N PRO A 23 63.47 8.64 -0.54
CA PRO A 23 63.62 7.68 0.57
C PRO A 23 62.54 7.82 1.68
N LYS A 24 62.53 6.81 2.57
CA LYS A 24 61.50 6.49 3.58
C LYS A 24 61.72 7.25 4.91
N ASN A 25 60.65 7.51 5.69
CA ASN A 25 60.47 7.00 7.09
C ASN A 25 59.01 7.28 7.63
N PRO A 26 58.61 7.04 8.91
CA PRO A 26 57.72 5.91 9.21
C PRO A 26 56.33 6.23 9.82
N ARG A 27 55.44 5.23 9.70
CA ARG A 27 54.35 4.83 10.62
C ARG A 27 53.51 5.93 11.29
N ARG A 28 52.25 6.05 10.86
CA ARG A 28 51.12 6.29 11.79
C ARG A 28 49.93 5.43 11.35
N GLY A 29 49.43 4.58 12.24
CA GLY A 29 48.40 3.59 11.91
C GLY A 29 47.05 4.24 11.63
N THR A 30 46.45 3.93 10.49
CA THR A 30 45.07 4.27 10.18
C THR A 30 44.17 3.08 10.49
N SER A 31 43.26 3.30 11.45
CA SER A 31 42.13 2.43 11.74
C SER A 31 41.45 1.97 10.45
N HIS A 32 41.17 0.66 10.33
CA HIS A 32 40.19 0.17 9.38
C HIS A 32 38.81 0.70 9.78
N HIS A 33 38.46 1.88 9.30
CA HIS A 33 37.08 2.36 9.29
C HIS A 33 36.27 1.44 8.39
N ARG A 34 35.72 0.39 9.01
CA ARG A 34 34.72 -0.52 8.46
C ARG A 34 33.61 0.34 7.85
N ALA A 35 33.54 0.36 6.52
CA ALA A 35 32.45 1.00 5.81
C ALA A 35 31.14 0.47 6.38
N SER A 36 30.28 1.36 6.84
CA SER A 36 28.97 0.99 7.36
C SER A 36 28.16 0.39 6.22
N SER A 37 27.68 -0.85 6.41
CA SER A 37 26.77 -1.49 5.47
C SER A 37 25.58 -0.56 5.19
N PRO A 38 25.11 -0.46 3.94
CA PRO A 38 24.00 0.43 3.62
C PRO A 38 22.76 0.03 4.43
N VAL A 39 22.25 0.97 5.22
CA VAL A 39 21.01 0.79 5.98
C VAL A 39 19.90 0.43 4.99
N LYS A 40 19.35 -0.77 5.10
CA LYS A 40 18.17 -1.18 4.32
C LYS A 40 17.06 -0.16 4.60
N LYS A 41 16.64 0.59 3.59
CA LYS A 41 15.42 1.41 3.68
C LYS A 41 14.24 0.47 3.92
N ASN A 42 13.74 0.41 5.15
CA ASN A 42 12.50 -0.31 5.46
C ASN A 42 11.36 0.30 4.63
N ASN A 43 10.77 -0.51 3.76
CA ASN A 43 9.69 -0.09 2.89
C ASN A 43 8.36 -0.31 3.62
N THR A 44 8.03 0.58 4.57
CA THR A 44 6.85 0.43 5.44
C THR A 44 5.55 0.20 4.66
N ASN A 45 5.41 0.81 3.47
CA ASN A 45 4.26 0.58 2.60
C ASN A 45 4.20 -0.84 1.99
N HIS A 46 5.34 -1.48 1.74
CA HIS A 46 5.37 -2.89 1.34
C HIS A 46 4.94 -3.80 2.48
N ASP A 47 5.42 -3.55 3.69
CA ASP A 47 5.11 -4.40 4.84
C ASP A 47 3.64 -4.21 5.28
N PHE A 48 3.14 -2.97 5.23
CA PHE A 48 1.72 -2.63 5.32
C PHE A 48 0.87 -3.38 4.29
N HIS A 49 1.29 -3.42 3.02
CA HIS A 49 0.59 -4.19 1.98
C HIS A 49 0.53 -5.70 2.30
N GLN A 50 1.63 -6.29 2.80
CA GLN A 50 1.62 -7.70 3.21
C GLN A 50 0.67 -7.94 4.40
N LEU A 51 0.60 -7.01 5.37
CA LEU A 51 -0.35 -7.08 6.48
C LEU A 51 -1.80 -7.00 5.99
N CYS A 52 -2.15 -6.04 5.12
CA CYS A 52 -3.48 -5.97 4.51
C CYS A 52 -3.81 -7.28 3.78
N ARG A 53 -2.93 -7.78 2.91
CA ARG A 53 -3.16 -9.02 2.13
C ARG A 53 -3.31 -10.25 3.03
N LYS A 54 -2.56 -10.33 4.14
CA LYS A 54 -2.71 -11.39 5.14
C LYS A 54 -4.08 -11.33 5.82
N ALA A 55 -4.54 -10.13 6.21
CA ALA A 55 -5.86 -9.94 6.81
C ALA A 55 -7.00 -10.29 5.83
N HIS A 56 -6.91 -9.88 4.57
CA HIS A 56 -7.86 -10.27 3.51
C HIS A 56 -7.95 -11.80 3.41
N ASN A 57 -6.81 -12.47 3.31
CA ASN A 57 -6.77 -13.92 3.11
C ASN A 57 -7.27 -14.71 4.33
N HIS A 58 -7.13 -14.17 5.55
CA HIS A 58 -7.76 -14.73 6.74
C HIS A 58 -9.29 -14.72 6.65
N TYR A 59 -9.90 -13.60 6.25
CA TYR A 59 -11.35 -13.50 6.12
C TYR A 59 -11.88 -14.26 4.91
N ARG A 60 -11.22 -14.16 3.74
CA ARG A 60 -11.61 -14.89 2.52
C ARG A 60 -11.67 -16.41 2.70
N ALA A 61 -10.78 -16.97 3.52
CA ALA A 61 -10.83 -18.39 3.88
C ALA A 61 -12.14 -18.79 4.58
N LYS A 62 -12.75 -17.91 5.39
CA LYS A 62 -14.05 -18.14 6.03
C LYS A 62 -15.19 -18.21 5.01
N HIS A 63 -15.08 -17.45 3.91
CA HIS A 63 -16.09 -17.33 2.85
C HIS A 63 -15.77 -18.17 1.60
N HIS A 64 -14.97 -19.24 1.77
CA HIS A 64 -14.63 -20.18 0.68
C HIS A 64 -13.97 -19.51 -0.56
N ALA A 65 -13.37 -18.34 -0.38
CA ALA A 65 -12.74 -17.55 -1.43
C ALA A 65 -11.22 -17.76 -1.43
N LEU A 66 -10.63 -17.95 -2.62
CA LEU A 66 -9.20 -18.22 -2.76
C LEU A 66 -8.35 -17.02 -2.29
N PRO A 67 -7.13 -17.27 -1.74
CA PRO A 67 -6.26 -16.20 -1.25
C PRO A 67 -5.79 -15.28 -2.39
N LEU A 68 -5.85 -13.97 -2.14
CA LEU A 68 -5.43 -12.93 -3.07
C LEU A 68 -3.90 -12.92 -3.23
N LYS A 69 -3.49 -12.82 -4.50
CA LYS A 69 -2.11 -12.58 -4.91
C LYS A 69 -1.80 -11.08 -4.79
N SER A 70 -0.53 -10.77 -4.54
CA SER A 70 -0.03 -9.41 -4.59
C SER A 70 0.12 -8.97 -6.05
N ASN A 71 -0.37 -7.79 -6.41
CA ASN A 71 -0.10 -7.17 -7.71
C ASN A 71 0.55 -5.79 -7.53
N THR A 72 1.76 -5.62 -8.09
CA THR A 72 2.56 -4.40 -7.94
C THR A 72 1.88 -3.16 -8.53
N THR A 73 1.18 -3.30 -9.66
CA THR A 73 0.45 -2.19 -10.29
C THR A 73 -0.71 -1.73 -9.40
N LEU A 74 -1.51 -2.66 -8.86
CA LEU A 74 -2.56 -2.32 -7.90
C LEU A 74 -2.01 -1.65 -6.64
N TYR A 75 -0.85 -2.12 -6.14
CA TYR A 75 -0.18 -1.54 -4.97
C TYR A 75 0.25 -0.08 -5.22
N LEU A 76 0.85 0.19 -6.38
CA LEU A 76 1.26 1.55 -6.77
C LEU A 76 0.06 2.47 -7.00
N LEU A 77 -1.03 1.96 -7.58
CA LEU A 77 -2.28 2.70 -7.74
C LEU A 77 -2.92 3.04 -6.38
N ALA A 78 -3.05 2.07 -5.49
CA ALA A 78 -3.64 2.26 -4.17
C ALA A 78 -2.84 3.26 -3.33
N ARG A 79 -1.51 3.09 -3.24
CA ARG A 79 -0.61 4.05 -2.57
C ARG A 79 -0.67 5.45 -3.20
N GLY A 80 -0.76 5.53 -4.53
CA GLY A 80 -0.92 6.78 -5.25
C GLY A 80 -2.23 7.50 -4.94
N TRP A 81 -3.33 6.76 -4.81
CA TRP A 81 -4.64 7.33 -4.43
C TRP A 81 -4.66 7.76 -2.98
N ALA A 82 -4.15 6.94 -2.06
CA ALA A 82 -4.00 7.30 -0.65
C ALA A 82 -3.16 8.58 -0.47
N LYS A 83 -2.09 8.75 -1.27
CA LYS A 83 -1.31 10.01 -1.30
C LYS A 83 -2.14 11.19 -1.81
N LYS A 84 -2.99 11.02 -2.83
CA LYS A 84 -3.87 12.09 -3.32
C LYS A 84 -4.85 12.55 -2.23
N LEU A 85 -5.52 11.60 -1.57
CA LEU A 85 -6.44 11.88 -0.45
C LEU A 85 -5.71 12.59 0.71
N ALA A 86 -4.50 12.14 1.05
CA ALA A 86 -3.69 12.78 2.08
C ALA A 86 -3.20 14.20 1.72
N ILE A 87 -3.05 14.52 0.43
CA ILE A 87 -2.74 15.89 -0.04
C ILE A 87 -4.00 16.78 -0.02
N GLN A 88 -5.17 16.21 -0.33
CA GLN A 88 -6.44 16.91 -0.24
C GLN A 88 -6.81 17.24 1.23
N ASP A 89 -6.42 16.36 2.16
CA ASP A 89 -6.57 16.50 3.62
C ASP A 89 -8.00 16.87 4.07
N ASP A 90 -8.99 16.34 3.36
CA ASP A 90 -10.41 16.60 3.60
C ASP A 90 -11.16 15.28 3.86
N PRO A 91 -11.27 14.84 5.12
CA PRO A 91 -11.97 13.60 5.48
C PRO A 91 -13.50 13.68 5.29
N LYS A 92 -14.06 14.85 4.92
CA LYS A 92 -15.49 14.98 4.56
C LYS A 92 -15.76 14.71 3.08
N ASN A 93 -14.74 14.80 2.23
CA ASN A 93 -14.83 14.65 0.78
C ASN A 93 -13.91 13.54 0.24
N VAL A 94 -13.90 12.40 0.92
CA VAL A 94 -13.20 11.19 0.48
C VAL A 94 -13.94 10.56 -0.69
N THR A 95 -13.24 10.38 -1.82
CA THR A 95 -13.83 9.89 -3.07
C THR A 95 -13.04 8.73 -3.66
N HIS A 96 -13.75 7.83 -4.34
CA HIS A 96 -13.16 6.77 -5.15
C HIS A 96 -12.41 7.33 -6.36
N ARG A 97 -11.42 6.57 -6.83
CA ARG A 97 -10.68 6.86 -8.05
C ARG A 97 -11.62 6.89 -9.27
N PRO A 98 -11.71 8.01 -10.02
CA PRO A 98 -12.44 8.04 -11.28
C PRO A 98 -11.86 7.04 -12.29
N GLY A 99 -12.71 6.21 -12.87
CA GLY A 99 -12.35 5.15 -13.80
C GLY A 99 -13.29 3.95 -13.73
N LYS A 100 -13.00 2.90 -14.49
CA LYS A 100 -13.70 1.60 -14.47
C LYS A 100 -12.69 0.46 -14.53
N GLY A 101 -13.07 -0.74 -14.09
CA GLY A 101 -12.28 -1.97 -14.28
C GLY A 101 -11.38 -2.38 -13.12
N LEU A 102 -11.39 -1.64 -12.01
CA LEU A 102 -10.74 -2.02 -10.74
C LEU A 102 -11.75 -1.86 -9.62
N GLY A 103 -11.71 -2.79 -8.65
CA GLY A 103 -12.37 -2.59 -7.37
C GLY A 103 -11.54 -1.67 -6.49
N GLU A 104 -12.19 -0.99 -5.54
CA GLU A 104 -11.50 -0.14 -4.58
C GLU A 104 -12.23 -0.12 -3.23
N ASN A 105 -11.49 -0.35 -2.15
CA ASN A 105 -11.94 -0.05 -0.79
C ASN A 105 -11.09 1.09 -0.23
N ILE A 106 -11.73 2.00 0.50
CA ILE A 106 -11.06 3.12 1.18
C ILE A 106 -11.42 3.06 2.67
N TYR A 107 -10.44 3.35 3.53
CA TYR A 107 -10.60 3.55 4.96
C TYR A 107 -9.80 4.78 5.35
N TRP A 108 -10.30 5.56 6.31
CA TRP A 108 -9.55 6.66 6.88
C TRP A 108 -9.79 6.80 8.38
N MET A 109 -8.83 7.40 9.07
CA MET A 109 -8.95 7.74 10.49
C MET A 109 -8.19 9.02 10.78
N THR A 110 -8.88 10.01 11.35
CA THR A 110 -8.26 11.26 11.79
C THR A 110 -7.38 11.02 13.02
N ARG A 111 -6.42 11.92 13.30
CA ARG A 111 -5.53 11.84 14.48
C ARG A 111 -4.78 10.49 14.59
N SER A 112 -4.45 9.88 13.46
CA SER A 112 -3.71 8.63 13.40
C SER A 112 -2.32 8.77 14.02
N GLN A 113 -1.81 7.68 14.62
CA GLN A 113 -0.53 7.69 15.34
C GLN A 113 0.34 6.49 14.93
N PRO A 114 1.67 6.63 14.84
CA PRO A 114 2.59 5.50 14.67
C PRO A 114 2.42 4.41 15.76
N PRO A 115 2.90 3.17 15.53
CA PRO A 115 3.27 2.62 14.22
C PRO A 115 2.04 2.54 13.30
N TYR A 116 2.19 2.91 12.03
CA TYR A 116 1.07 2.98 11.08
C TYR A 116 0.65 1.61 10.53
N GLU A 117 1.51 0.61 10.69
CA GLU A 117 1.31 -0.78 10.30
C GLU A 117 0.03 -1.39 10.91
N LYS A 118 -0.39 -0.93 12.10
CA LYS A 118 -1.64 -1.36 12.75
C LYS A 118 -2.90 -1.03 11.94
N TYR A 119 -2.88 0.04 11.15
CA TYR A 119 -4.02 0.42 10.33
C TYR A 119 -4.24 -0.53 9.14
N ALA A 120 -3.24 -1.33 8.77
CA ALA A 120 -3.38 -2.37 7.74
C ALA A 120 -4.39 -3.45 8.13
N THR A 121 -4.43 -3.82 9.42
CA THR A 121 -5.41 -4.76 9.96
C THR A 121 -6.71 -4.08 10.34
N LEU A 122 -6.66 -2.88 10.94
CA LEU A 122 -7.89 -2.15 11.33
C LEU A 122 -8.77 -1.80 10.13
N ALA A 123 -8.20 -1.37 9.00
CA ALA A 123 -8.97 -1.08 7.79
C ALA A 123 -9.70 -2.33 7.26
N VAL A 124 -9.00 -3.47 7.21
CA VAL A 124 -9.56 -4.73 6.69
C VAL A 124 -10.58 -5.33 7.66
N GLU A 125 -10.38 -5.19 8.97
CA GLU A 125 -11.37 -5.56 9.98
C GLU A 125 -12.62 -4.68 9.89
N ALA A 126 -12.47 -3.36 9.71
CA ALA A 126 -13.59 -2.43 9.55
C ALA A 126 -14.43 -2.79 8.32
N TRP A 127 -13.80 -3.00 7.15
CA TRP A 127 -14.49 -3.47 5.96
C TRP A 127 -15.15 -4.85 6.14
N TYR A 128 -14.57 -5.74 6.94
CA TYR A 128 -15.17 -7.05 7.20
C TYR A 128 -16.38 -6.99 8.15
N LYS A 129 -16.42 -6.06 9.11
CA LYS A 129 -17.54 -5.91 10.06
C LYS A 129 -18.88 -5.62 9.37
N GLU A 130 -18.86 -5.02 8.19
CA GLU A 130 -20.05 -4.88 7.34
C GLU A 130 -20.76 -6.22 7.02
N SER A 131 -20.06 -7.36 7.13
CA SER A 131 -20.66 -8.71 7.01
C SER A 131 -21.80 -8.97 8.00
N GLU A 132 -21.83 -8.26 9.13
CA GLU A 132 -22.89 -8.31 10.14
C GLU A 132 -24.24 -7.80 9.59
N ASN A 133 -24.19 -6.92 8.58
CA ASN A 133 -25.36 -6.33 7.91
C ASN A 133 -25.67 -6.99 6.54
N TYR A 134 -24.89 -7.99 6.11
CA TYR A 134 -25.01 -8.54 4.76
C TYR A 134 -25.97 -9.74 4.65
N THR A 135 -26.98 -9.59 3.79
CA THR A 135 -27.96 -10.64 3.47
C THR A 135 -27.47 -11.50 2.30
N TYR A 136 -27.04 -12.74 2.57
CA TYR A 136 -26.45 -13.64 1.55
C TYR A 136 -27.43 -14.14 0.47
N SER A 137 -28.73 -14.14 0.73
CA SER A 137 -29.77 -14.49 -0.26
C SER A 137 -30.95 -13.52 -0.15
N PRO A 138 -31.33 -12.80 -1.21
CA PRO A 138 -30.82 -12.93 -2.59
C PRO A 138 -29.40 -12.38 -2.80
N GLY A 139 -28.83 -11.63 -1.85
CA GLY A 139 -27.58 -10.89 -2.07
C GLY A 139 -27.77 -9.67 -2.96
N GLY A 140 -26.86 -8.71 -2.90
CA GLY A 140 -26.95 -7.48 -3.70
C GLY A 140 -26.00 -6.40 -3.24
N TYR A 141 -26.02 -5.28 -3.98
CA TYR A 141 -25.32 -4.07 -3.59
C TYR A 141 -26.03 -3.35 -2.44
N SER A 142 -25.27 -2.94 -1.43
CA SER A 142 -25.64 -1.88 -0.49
C SER A 142 -24.37 -1.09 -0.14
N PRO A 143 -24.43 0.25 -0.02
CA PRO A 143 -23.29 1.06 0.41
C PRO A 143 -22.72 0.60 1.76
N ASP A 144 -23.56 0.10 2.66
CA ASP A 144 -23.19 -0.35 4.01
C ASP A 144 -22.45 -1.70 4.02
N THR A 145 -22.33 -2.36 2.86
CA THR A 145 -21.70 -3.68 2.70
C THR A 145 -20.77 -3.80 1.50
N ALA A 146 -20.52 -2.68 0.81
CA ALA A 146 -19.74 -2.65 -0.41
C ALA A 146 -18.27 -3.05 -0.17
N HIS A 147 -17.69 -2.71 0.98
CA HIS A 147 -16.30 -3.04 1.27
C HIS A 147 -16.14 -4.51 1.67
N PHE A 148 -17.06 -5.07 2.47
CA PHE A 148 -17.10 -6.50 2.78
C PHE A 148 -17.25 -7.34 1.52
N THR A 149 -18.25 -7.03 0.70
CA THR A 149 -18.58 -7.80 -0.51
C THR A 149 -17.40 -7.82 -1.49
N GLN A 150 -16.69 -6.71 -1.67
CA GLN A 150 -15.45 -6.66 -2.44
C GLN A 150 -14.30 -7.47 -1.78
N LEU A 151 -14.13 -7.36 -0.45
CA LEU A 151 -13.08 -8.08 0.29
C LEU A 151 -13.19 -9.60 0.09
N VAL A 152 -14.39 -10.16 0.20
CA VAL A 152 -14.63 -11.60 0.06
C VAL A 152 -14.93 -12.07 -1.37
N TRP A 153 -15.06 -11.16 -2.34
CA TRP A 153 -15.48 -11.47 -3.71
C TRP A 153 -14.68 -12.62 -4.33
N LYS A 154 -15.34 -13.76 -4.55
CA LYS A 154 -14.72 -15.03 -4.94
C LYS A 154 -13.86 -14.92 -6.20
N SER A 155 -14.36 -14.25 -7.23
CA SER A 155 -13.69 -14.10 -8.53
C SER A 155 -12.56 -13.05 -8.55
N THR A 156 -12.41 -12.24 -7.50
CA THR A 156 -11.25 -11.35 -7.35
C THR A 156 -10.03 -12.20 -6.97
N THR A 157 -8.92 -12.02 -7.67
CA THR A 157 -7.71 -12.87 -7.55
C THR A 157 -6.47 -12.09 -7.11
N GLU A 158 -6.46 -10.77 -7.30
CA GLU A 158 -5.32 -9.90 -7.04
C GLU A 158 -5.73 -8.70 -6.17
N VAL A 159 -4.81 -8.27 -5.31
CA VAL A 159 -4.94 -7.06 -4.49
C VAL A 159 -3.62 -6.30 -4.42
N GLY A 160 -3.74 -4.98 -4.32
CA GLY A 160 -2.65 -4.09 -3.93
C GLY A 160 -3.16 -3.03 -2.98
N CYS A 161 -2.50 -2.85 -1.84
CA CYS A 161 -2.92 -1.93 -0.78
C CYS A 161 -1.80 -0.96 -0.43
N GLY A 162 -2.15 0.30 -0.14
CA GLY A 162 -1.18 1.30 0.27
C GLY A 162 -1.81 2.33 1.19
N TYR A 163 -0.97 3.08 1.91
CA TYR A 163 -1.43 4.12 2.81
C TYR A 163 -0.64 5.42 2.63
N ASN A 164 -1.25 6.51 3.08
CA ASN A 164 -0.57 7.77 3.30
C ASN A 164 -1.20 8.50 4.49
N VAL A 165 -0.48 9.47 5.07
CA VAL A 165 -0.94 10.24 6.22
C VAL A 165 -0.85 11.71 5.85
N SER A 166 -1.92 12.45 6.07
CA SER A 166 -2.00 13.88 5.75
C SER A 166 -1.34 14.76 6.80
N ASN A 167 -1.26 16.06 6.52
CA ASN A 167 -0.68 17.04 7.45
C ASN A 167 -1.51 17.17 8.74
N SER A 168 -2.84 16.99 8.66
CA SER A 168 -3.73 16.91 9.83
C SER A 168 -3.58 15.62 10.65
N GLY A 169 -2.74 14.68 10.21
CA GLY A 169 -2.58 13.37 10.82
C GLY A 169 -3.68 12.38 10.45
N THR A 170 -4.46 12.64 9.39
CA THR A 170 -5.47 11.69 8.89
C THR A 170 -4.78 10.62 8.05
N ILE A 171 -4.85 9.35 8.48
CA ILE A 171 -4.40 8.23 7.64
C ILE A 171 -5.49 7.90 6.63
N TYR A 172 -5.08 7.67 5.38
CA TYR A 172 -5.88 7.11 4.32
C TYR A 172 -5.28 5.77 3.91
N VAL A 173 -6.09 4.73 3.90
CA VAL A 173 -5.76 3.37 3.47
C VAL A 173 -6.61 3.03 2.27
N VAL A 174 -5.98 2.61 1.18
CA VAL A 174 -6.65 2.21 -0.05
C VAL A 174 -6.22 0.80 -0.41
N CYS A 175 -7.15 -0.03 -0.87
CA CYS A 175 -6.87 -1.30 -1.53
C CYS A 175 -7.56 -1.34 -2.89
N ASN A 176 -6.82 -1.64 -3.95
CA ASN A 176 -7.37 -1.89 -5.29
C ASN A 176 -7.39 -3.39 -5.60
N TYR A 177 -8.43 -3.84 -6.32
CA TYR A 177 -8.75 -5.23 -6.57
C TYR A 177 -8.88 -5.55 -8.06
N ARG A 178 -8.42 -6.74 -8.48
CA ARG A 178 -8.60 -7.25 -9.85
C ARG A 178 -8.92 -8.75 -9.88
N PRO A 179 -9.88 -9.20 -10.73
CA PRO A 179 -10.99 -8.41 -11.27
C PRO A 179 -11.77 -7.65 -10.19
N GLN A 180 -12.50 -6.59 -10.58
CA GLN A 180 -13.37 -5.88 -9.65
C GLN A 180 -14.48 -6.80 -9.13
N GLY A 181 -14.88 -6.57 -7.88
CA GLY A 181 -16.10 -7.13 -7.31
C GLY A 181 -17.30 -6.22 -7.56
N ASN A 182 -18.35 -6.45 -6.76
CA ASN A 182 -19.54 -5.62 -6.68
C ASN A 182 -20.20 -5.38 -8.04
N ILE A 183 -20.34 -6.47 -8.80
CA ILE A 183 -21.02 -6.49 -10.10
C ILE A 183 -22.46 -6.94 -9.87
N ASP A 184 -23.42 -6.15 -10.37
CA ASP A 184 -24.84 -6.47 -10.26
C ASP A 184 -25.19 -7.83 -10.85
N GLY A 185 -26.11 -8.54 -10.19
CA GLY A 185 -26.48 -9.92 -10.56
C GLY A 185 -25.40 -10.98 -10.29
N LYS A 186 -24.22 -10.60 -9.75
CA LYS A 186 -23.09 -11.51 -9.48
C LYS A 186 -22.78 -11.73 -7.99
N TYR A 187 -23.65 -11.27 -7.09
CA TYR A 187 -23.44 -11.38 -5.65
C TYR A 187 -23.50 -12.84 -5.13
N GLN A 188 -24.54 -13.62 -5.48
CA GLN A 188 -24.72 -14.99 -4.95
C GLN A 188 -23.55 -15.95 -5.27
N GLU A 189 -22.97 -15.84 -6.47
CA GLU A 189 -21.83 -16.66 -6.89
C GLU A 189 -20.49 -16.22 -6.28
N ASN A 190 -20.39 -14.96 -5.79
CA ASN A 190 -19.13 -14.36 -5.32
C ASN A 190 -19.06 -14.04 -3.83
N VAL A 191 -20.18 -13.89 -3.13
CA VAL A 191 -20.25 -13.55 -1.70
C VAL A 191 -20.93 -14.71 -0.97
N LEU A 192 -20.14 -15.73 -0.65
CA LEU A 192 -20.62 -16.96 -0.03
C LEU A 192 -20.77 -16.77 1.50
N PRO A 193 -21.71 -17.46 2.16
CA PRO A 193 -21.83 -17.43 3.62
C PRO A 193 -20.56 -17.97 4.30
N PRO A 194 -20.26 -17.52 5.53
CA PRO A 194 -19.12 -18.02 6.28
C PRO A 194 -19.31 -19.50 6.65
N SER A 195 -18.22 -20.26 6.66
CA SER A 195 -18.21 -21.65 7.11
C SER A 195 -18.75 -21.78 8.54
N SER A 196 -19.79 -22.60 8.73
CA SER A 196 -20.50 -22.82 10.01
C SER A 196 -19.64 -23.33 11.17
N ASN A 197 -18.43 -23.84 10.90
CA ASN A 197 -17.54 -24.44 11.90
C ASN A 197 -16.36 -23.56 12.34
N VAL A 198 -16.24 -22.30 11.87
CA VAL A 198 -15.17 -21.40 12.32
C VAL A 198 -15.58 -20.74 13.64
N LYS A 199 -15.15 -21.32 14.77
CA LYS A 199 -15.19 -20.62 16.06
C LYS A 199 -14.51 -19.25 15.90
N SER A 200 -15.17 -18.20 16.39
CA SER A 200 -14.74 -16.81 16.28
C SER A 200 -13.42 -16.57 17.01
N TYR A 201 -12.30 -16.77 16.31
CA TYR A 201 -10.99 -16.35 16.81
C TYR A 201 -10.88 -14.83 16.71
N MET A 202 -11.44 -14.13 17.71
CA MET A 202 -11.13 -12.73 17.95
C MET A 202 -9.66 -12.65 18.42
N PRO A 203 -8.77 -11.93 17.71
CA PRO A 203 -7.52 -11.51 18.34
C PRO A 203 -7.85 -10.66 19.58
N PRO A 204 -6.98 -10.62 20.60
CA PRO A 204 -7.24 -9.88 21.83
C PRO A 204 -7.64 -8.43 21.51
N GLN A 205 -8.85 -8.06 21.91
CA GLN A 205 -9.35 -6.70 21.75
C GLN A 205 -8.42 -5.73 22.47
N ILE A 206 -7.90 -4.74 21.74
CA ILE A 206 -7.38 -3.54 22.38
C ILE A 206 -8.61 -2.82 22.95
N LYS A 207 -8.93 -3.14 24.20
CA LYS A 207 -9.88 -2.36 24.99
C LYS A 207 -9.29 -0.96 25.14
N ASN A 208 -9.82 0.01 24.39
CA ASN A 208 -10.48 1.20 24.94
C ASN A 208 -10.72 2.26 23.84
N ASP A 209 -11.84 2.97 24.01
CA ASP A 209 -12.12 4.34 23.56
C ASP A 209 -11.97 4.68 22.07
N LEU A 210 -13.06 4.59 21.31
CA LEU A 210 -14.01 5.72 21.16
C LEU A 210 -15.13 5.35 20.16
N PHE A 211 -16.38 5.42 20.63
CA PHE A 211 -17.54 5.60 19.77
C PHE A 211 -17.79 7.11 19.58
N LEU A 212 -18.51 7.45 18.50
CA LEU A 212 -19.11 8.74 18.14
C LEU A 212 -18.30 9.71 17.24
N LEU A 213 -18.89 9.93 16.06
CA LEU A 213 -18.65 10.95 15.02
C LEU A 213 -17.40 10.81 14.16
#